data_AF-A0A8H6X229-F1
#
_entry.id   AF-A0A8H6X229-F1
#
_cell.length_a   1.000
_cell.length_b   1.000
_cell.length_c   1.000
_cell.angle_alpha   90.00
_cell.angle_beta   90.00
_cell.angle_gamma   90.00
#
_symmetry.space_group_name_H-M   'P 1'
#
loop_
_entity.id
_entity.type
_entity.pdbx_description
1 polymer ?
#
loop_
_entity_poly.entity_id
_entity_poly.type
_entity_poly.pdbx_seq_one_letter_code
_entity_poly.pdbx_strand_id
1 'polypeptide(L)'
;MPSDSGATDSDLNSLHDSDEIPPNPNHEGNTDESAGGTMGSTTLYLTSHGHRFGPFTPALSPGVSELKVLQYDIRSLPNPPKNVRAQQTGLYKSLREWFFSRPEAVTKLEEVCADIDNALTEVFASDVSSVEIHIVVFCEMGKHRSVAFVEELSRRAFLVETEDGRKKCPVVVQHRDVTRGKHADRRRRQRADDSE
;
A
#
# COMPACT_ATOMS: atom_id res chain seq x y z
N MET A 1 4.38 72.93 37.30
CA MET A 1 3.18 72.27 37.86
C MET A 1 2.32 71.84 36.69
N PRO A 2 1.77 70.62 36.61
CA PRO A 2 2.15 69.29 37.15
C PRO A 2 2.87 68.45 36.04
N SER A 3 3.64 67.38 36.31
CA SER A 3 3.24 65.98 36.62
C SER A 3 2.35 65.40 35.49
N ASP A 4 2.63 64.29 34.80
CA ASP A 4 2.75 62.91 35.30
C ASP A 4 3.14 62.02 34.08
N SER A 5 4.26 61.29 34.06
CA SER A 5 4.48 59.89 34.48
C SER A 5 3.69 58.80 33.73
N GLY A 6 4.43 57.81 33.19
CA GLY A 6 3.97 56.48 32.73
C GLY A 6 4.54 56.15 31.34
N ALA A 7 5.61 55.36 31.12
CA ALA A 7 5.97 54.01 31.62
C ALA A 7 4.78 53.05 31.42
N THR A 8 4.82 51.91 30.73
CA THR A 8 5.84 50.94 30.26
C THR A 8 5.19 50.14 29.11
N ASP A 9 5.89 49.78 28.04
CA ASP A 9 6.47 48.44 27.77
C ASP A 9 5.45 47.27 27.63
N SER A 10 5.81 46.32 26.78
CA SER A 10 5.22 44.99 26.52
C SER A 10 3.96 44.84 25.64
N ASP A 11 4.09 43.88 24.70
CA ASP A 11 3.05 43.05 24.06
C ASP A 11 2.55 43.42 22.65
N LEU A 12 3.48 43.44 21.69
CA LEU A 12 3.18 43.01 20.32
C LEU A 12 3.48 41.52 20.18
N ASN A 13 2.50 40.68 20.54
CA ASN A 13 2.49 39.29 20.14
C ASN A 13 1.05 38.82 19.89
N SER A 14 0.91 37.93 18.90
CA SER A 14 -0.32 37.21 18.53
C SER A 14 -1.22 37.87 17.49
N LEU A 15 -0.71 37.99 16.26
CA LEU A 15 -1.55 37.70 15.09
C LEU A 15 -1.67 36.18 14.99
N HIS A 16 -2.80 35.67 15.47
CA HIS A 16 -3.29 34.33 15.16
C HIS A 16 -3.53 34.22 13.66
N ASP A 17 -2.60 33.57 12.96
CA ASP A 17 -2.87 32.99 11.65
C ASP A 17 -3.25 31.53 11.89
N SER A 18 -4.53 31.32 12.19
CA SER A 18 -5.13 29.99 12.18
C SER A 18 -5.44 29.64 10.73
N ASP A 19 -4.40 29.32 9.96
CA ASP A 19 -4.53 28.44 8.80
C ASP A 19 -4.91 27.07 9.32
N GLU A 20 -6.21 26.90 9.59
CA GLU A 20 -6.83 25.64 9.91
C GLU A 20 -6.69 24.74 8.68
N ILE A 21 -5.60 23.96 8.65
CA ILE A 21 -5.41 22.90 7.67
C ILE A 21 -6.66 22.02 7.74
N PRO A 22 -7.40 21.83 6.63
CA PRO A 22 -8.59 20.98 6.64
C PRO A 22 -8.19 19.60 7.16
N PRO A 23 -9.00 18.99 8.04
CA PRO A 23 -8.66 17.72 8.67
C PRO A 23 -8.31 16.69 7.59
N ASN A 24 -7.13 16.10 7.74
CA ASN A 24 -6.70 15.01 6.90
C ASN A 24 -7.73 13.87 7.03
N PRO A 25 -8.39 13.45 5.93
CA PRO A 25 -9.41 12.40 5.98
C PRO A 25 -8.85 11.01 6.36
N ASN A 26 -7.53 10.89 6.58
CA ASN A 26 -6.90 9.68 7.10
C ASN A 26 -6.79 9.65 8.64
N HIS A 27 -7.39 10.60 9.36
CA HIS A 27 -7.42 10.61 10.83
C HIS A 27 -8.84 10.46 11.40
N GLU A 28 -9.48 9.31 11.14
CA GLU A 28 -10.46 8.77 12.07
C GLU A 28 -9.63 7.99 13.11
N GLY A 29 -9.37 8.50 14.32
CA GLY A 29 -10.39 8.70 15.34
C GLY A 29 -10.60 7.38 16.09
N ASN A 30 -9.64 6.98 16.92
CA ASN A 30 -9.90 5.97 17.96
C ASN A 30 -9.11 6.30 19.23
N THR A 31 -9.63 7.27 20.00
CA THR A 31 -9.36 7.36 21.43
C THR A 31 -10.41 6.53 22.14
N ASP A 32 -10.07 5.28 22.41
CA ASP A 32 -10.62 4.53 23.52
C ASP A 32 -9.43 3.83 24.20
N GLU A 33 -8.85 4.53 25.18
CA GLU A 33 -8.04 3.90 26.23
C GLU A 33 -8.99 3.09 27.11
N SER A 34 -9.21 1.84 26.73
CA SER A 34 -9.70 0.81 27.64
C SER A 34 -8.66 -0.28 27.73
N ALA A 35 -8.12 -0.45 28.94
CA ALA A 35 -7.25 -1.53 29.32
C ALA A 35 -7.94 -2.89 29.03
N GLY A 36 -7.54 -3.53 27.94
CA GLY A 36 -7.93 -4.88 27.52
C GLY A 36 -6.69 -5.54 26.91
N GLY A 37 -6.48 -6.83 27.19
CA GLY A 37 -5.24 -7.55 26.87
C GLY A 37 -4.76 -7.34 25.43
N THR A 38 -3.44 -7.30 25.25
CA THR A 38 -2.74 -7.15 23.96
C THR A 38 -3.15 -8.26 22.99
N MET A 39 -4.27 -8.09 22.29
CA MET A 39 -4.74 -9.01 21.27
C MET A 39 -3.87 -8.91 20.02
N GLY A 40 -3.65 -10.06 19.39
CA GLY A 40 -3.00 -10.24 18.09
C GLY A 40 -3.40 -9.18 17.05
N SER A 41 -2.50 -8.28 16.66
CA SER A 41 -2.74 -7.41 15.49
C SER A 41 -2.18 -8.07 14.22
N THR A 42 -3.03 -8.30 13.21
CA THR A 42 -2.60 -8.87 11.92
C THR A 42 -2.86 -7.86 10.80
N THR A 43 -1.83 -7.59 9.99
CA THR A 43 -1.93 -6.70 8.82
C THR A 43 -1.46 -7.42 7.55
N LEU A 44 -2.23 -7.28 6.46
CA LEU A 44 -1.91 -7.85 5.16
C LEU A 44 -1.31 -6.78 4.23
N TYR A 45 -0.08 -6.99 3.78
CA TYR A 45 0.60 -6.12 2.83
C TYR A 45 0.59 -6.77 1.45
N LEU A 46 0.04 -6.08 0.45
CA LEU A 46 0.02 -6.51 -0.93
C LEU A 46 1.01 -5.66 -1.74
N THR A 47 2.12 -6.25 -2.14
CA THR A 47 3.20 -5.56 -2.84
C THR A 47 3.39 -6.06 -4.25
N SER A 48 3.29 -5.16 -5.23
CA SER A 48 3.69 -5.47 -6.61
C SER A 48 5.11 -4.99 -6.91
N HIS A 49 5.93 -5.82 -7.55
CA HIS A 49 7.25 -5.39 -8.03
C HIS A 49 7.66 -6.03 -9.38
N GLY A 50 8.80 -5.56 -9.91
CA GLY A 50 9.43 -6.04 -11.13
C GLY A 50 10.68 -6.85 -10.83
N HIS A 51 10.72 -8.08 -11.35
CA HIS A 51 11.86 -8.99 -11.23
C HIS A 51 13.19 -8.35 -11.69
N ARG A 52 13.15 -7.54 -12.76
CA ARG A 52 14.34 -6.83 -13.28
C ARG A 52 15.01 -5.88 -12.29
N PHE A 53 14.30 -5.46 -11.24
CA PHE A 53 14.79 -4.50 -10.27
C PHE A 53 15.25 -5.15 -8.96
N GLY A 54 15.45 -6.49 -8.99
CA GLY A 54 15.87 -7.27 -7.85
C GLY A 54 14.72 -7.74 -6.96
N PRO A 55 14.99 -8.71 -6.07
CA PRO A 55 13.99 -9.25 -5.16
C PRO A 55 13.42 -8.16 -4.25
N PHE A 56 12.20 -8.36 -3.78
CA PHE A 56 11.63 -7.55 -2.71
C PHE A 56 11.79 -8.30 -1.40
N THR A 57 12.46 -7.66 -0.44
CA THR A 57 12.70 -8.20 0.90
C THR A 57 12.07 -7.23 1.90
N PRO A 58 10.85 -7.52 2.41
CA PRO A 58 10.28 -6.71 3.47
C PRO A 58 11.10 -6.86 4.75
N ALA A 59 11.18 -5.79 5.53
CA ALA A 59 11.76 -5.80 6.86
C ALA A 59 10.64 -5.86 7.89
N LEU A 60 10.88 -6.55 9.00
CA LEU A 60 9.95 -6.63 10.12
C LEU A 60 9.76 -5.22 10.71
N SER A 61 8.51 -4.74 10.78
CA SER A 61 8.22 -3.45 11.40
C SER A 61 8.49 -3.49 12.92
N PRO A 62 8.93 -2.37 13.54
CA PRO A 62 9.11 -2.31 15.00
C PRO A 62 7.82 -2.68 15.74
N GLY A 63 7.93 -3.58 16.73
CA GLY A 63 6.77 -4.04 17.51
C GLY A 63 5.94 -5.16 16.87
N VAL A 64 6.34 -5.65 15.69
CA VAL A 64 5.78 -6.85 15.06
C VAL A 64 6.57 -8.07 15.52
N SER A 65 5.85 -9.11 15.95
CA SER A 65 6.44 -10.33 16.49
C SER A 65 6.84 -11.32 15.41
N GLU A 66 6.08 -11.37 14.30
CA GLU A 66 6.34 -12.29 13.19
C GLU A 66 6.09 -11.65 11.82
N LEU A 67 6.94 -11.99 10.85
CA LEU A 67 6.81 -11.62 9.46
C LEU A 67 6.68 -12.87 8.59
N LYS A 68 5.56 -12.98 7.89
CA LYS A 68 5.32 -14.04 6.90
C LYS A 68 5.36 -13.46 5.50
N VAL A 69 6.12 -14.07 4.59
CA VAL A 69 6.28 -13.58 3.22
C VAL A 69 5.91 -14.67 2.23
N LEU A 70 4.90 -14.40 1.39
CA LEU A 70 4.49 -15.26 0.28
C LEU A 70 4.81 -14.54 -1.03
N GLN A 71 5.61 -15.17 -1.90
CA GLN A 71 6.04 -14.58 -3.17
C GLN A 71 5.48 -15.33 -4.37
N TYR A 72 4.95 -14.57 -5.34
CA TYR A 72 4.29 -15.12 -6.51
C TYR A 72 4.89 -14.55 -7.80
N ASP A 73 5.54 -15.44 -8.56
CA ASP A 73 5.96 -15.17 -9.94
C ASP A 73 4.77 -15.35 -10.88
N ILE A 74 4.34 -14.26 -11.51
CA ILE A 74 3.25 -14.30 -12.50
C ILE A 74 3.73 -13.97 -13.92
N ARG A 75 5.03 -14.17 -14.20
CA ARG A 75 5.60 -13.96 -15.54
C ARG A 75 5.10 -14.96 -16.58
N SER A 76 4.62 -16.13 -16.14
CA SER A 76 3.98 -17.14 -17.00
C SER A 76 2.58 -16.73 -17.47
N LEU A 77 1.91 -15.81 -16.76
CA LEU A 77 0.55 -15.37 -17.11
C LEU A 77 0.53 -14.52 -18.38
N PRO A 78 -0.62 -14.50 -19.12
CA PRO A 78 -0.76 -13.78 -20.36
C PRO A 78 -0.31 -12.32 -20.27
N ASN A 79 0.51 -11.92 -21.24
CA ASN A 79 1.05 -10.56 -21.28
C ASN A 79 0.07 -9.63 -22.00
N PRO A 80 -0.30 -8.46 -21.43
CA PRO A 80 -1.20 -7.53 -22.10
C PRO A 80 -0.70 -7.09 -23.49
N PRO A 81 -1.59 -6.74 -24.43
CA PRO A 81 -1.21 -6.33 -25.78
C PRO A 81 -0.25 -5.14 -25.76
N LYS A 82 0.65 -5.07 -26.75
CA LYS A 82 1.74 -4.06 -26.77
C LYS A 82 1.20 -2.62 -26.74
N ASN A 83 0.14 -2.34 -27.50
CA ASN A 83 -0.53 -1.04 -27.54
C ASN A 83 -1.09 -0.64 -26.17
N VAL A 84 -1.68 -1.59 -25.43
CA VAL A 84 -2.20 -1.36 -24.07
C VAL A 84 -1.05 -1.08 -23.09
N ARG A 85 0.00 -1.92 -23.11
CA ARG A 85 1.14 -1.79 -22.18
C ARG A 85 1.96 -0.51 -22.37
N ALA A 86 1.97 0.06 -23.56
CA ALA A 86 2.71 1.29 -23.84
C ALA A 86 2.11 2.51 -23.12
N GLN A 87 0.79 2.52 -22.93
CA GLN A 87 0.05 3.69 -22.44
C GLN A 87 -0.47 3.50 -21.00
N GLN A 88 -0.72 2.25 -20.60
CA GLN A 88 -1.41 1.93 -19.35
C GLN A 88 -0.55 1.09 -18.42
N THR A 89 -0.76 1.27 -17.11
CA THR A 89 -0.26 0.39 -16.03
C THR A 89 -1.39 -0.50 -15.52
N GLY A 90 -1.09 -1.43 -14.61
CA GLY A 90 -2.11 -2.28 -13.97
C GLY A 90 -3.14 -1.51 -13.12
N LEU A 91 -2.94 -0.21 -12.91
CA LEU A 91 -3.90 0.67 -12.23
C LEU A 91 -5.10 1.05 -13.12
N TYR A 92 -5.00 0.84 -14.44
CA TYR A 92 -6.08 1.20 -15.36
C TYR A 92 -7.08 0.05 -15.48
N LYS A 93 -8.38 0.39 -15.38
CA LYS A 93 -9.50 -0.57 -15.44
C LYS A 93 -9.45 -1.46 -16.69
N SER A 94 -9.24 -0.88 -17.87
CA SER A 94 -9.17 -1.63 -19.13
C SER A 94 -8.06 -2.70 -19.16
N LEU A 95 -6.91 -2.42 -18.54
CA LEU A 95 -5.83 -3.40 -18.46
C LEU A 95 -6.19 -4.52 -17.47
N ARG A 96 -6.79 -4.19 -16.32
CA ARG A 96 -7.27 -5.19 -15.36
C ARG A 96 -8.34 -6.09 -15.97
N GLU A 97 -9.35 -5.51 -16.60
CA GLU A 97 -10.42 -6.27 -17.26
C GLU A 97 -9.88 -7.18 -18.35
N TRP A 98 -8.96 -6.67 -19.18
CA TRP A 98 -8.31 -7.53 -20.18
C TRP A 98 -7.54 -8.68 -19.51
N PHE A 99 -6.78 -8.39 -18.46
CA PHE A 99 -5.95 -9.39 -17.79
C PHE A 99 -6.79 -10.46 -17.09
N PHE A 100 -7.86 -10.08 -16.40
CA PHE A 100 -8.77 -11.01 -15.72
C PHE A 100 -9.86 -11.61 -16.62
N SER A 101 -9.95 -11.19 -17.88
CA SER A 101 -10.69 -11.97 -18.89
C SER A 101 -9.98 -13.28 -19.27
N ARG A 102 -8.77 -13.52 -18.76
CA ARG A 102 -7.97 -14.73 -19.01
C ARG A 102 -8.21 -15.74 -17.87
N PRO A 103 -8.67 -16.96 -18.16
CA PRO A 103 -8.94 -17.96 -17.12
C PRO A 103 -7.74 -18.23 -16.23
N GLU A 104 -6.52 -18.29 -16.79
CA GLU A 104 -5.30 -18.58 -16.04
C GLU A 104 -4.97 -17.51 -15.00
N ALA A 105 -5.32 -16.24 -15.29
CA ALA A 105 -5.13 -15.14 -14.35
C ALA A 105 -6.15 -15.21 -13.20
N VAL A 106 -7.40 -15.61 -13.49
CA VAL A 106 -8.45 -15.80 -12.49
C VAL A 106 -8.12 -16.99 -11.59
N THR A 107 -7.76 -18.14 -12.16
CA THR A 107 -7.34 -19.32 -11.40
C THR A 107 -6.17 -18.98 -10.49
N LYS A 108 -5.15 -18.27 -11.00
CA LYS A 108 -4.02 -17.87 -10.16
C LYS A 108 -4.42 -16.92 -9.04
N LEU A 109 -5.38 -16.03 -9.28
CA LEU A 109 -5.91 -15.14 -8.24
C LEU A 109 -6.62 -15.93 -7.14
N GLU A 110 -7.41 -16.93 -7.51
CA GLU A 110 -8.12 -17.79 -6.55
C GLU A 110 -7.17 -18.64 -5.71
N GLU A 111 -6.12 -19.21 -6.32
CA GLU A 111 -5.05 -19.89 -5.61
C GLU A 111 -4.40 -18.98 -4.56
N VAL A 112 -4.04 -17.75 -4.94
CA VAL A 112 -3.41 -16.80 -4.01
C VAL A 112 -4.39 -16.36 -2.92
N CYS A 113 -5.68 -16.22 -3.21
CA CYS A 113 -6.68 -15.95 -2.17
C CYS A 113 -6.73 -17.09 -1.14
N ALA A 114 -6.75 -18.34 -1.60
CA ALA A 114 -6.76 -19.50 -0.71
C ALA A 114 -5.49 -19.59 0.14
N ASP A 115 -4.32 -19.29 -0.43
CA ASP A 115 -3.06 -19.24 0.32
C ASP A 115 -3.09 -18.14 1.41
N ILE A 116 -3.69 -16.98 1.11
CA ILE A 116 -3.85 -15.89 2.09
C ILE A 116 -4.78 -16.33 3.22
N ASP A 117 -5.92 -16.94 2.90
CA ASP A 117 -6.88 -17.43 3.91
C ASP A 117 -6.26 -18.50 4.81
N ASN A 118 -5.47 -19.41 4.24
CA ASN A 118 -4.69 -20.40 4.99
C ASN A 118 -3.66 -19.72 5.90
N ALA A 119 -2.93 -18.73 5.37
CA ALA A 119 -1.93 -18.01 6.16
C ALA A 119 -2.55 -17.24 7.33
N LEU A 120 -3.72 -16.62 7.13
CA LEU A 120 -4.47 -15.94 8.19
C LEU A 120 -4.98 -16.93 9.25
N THR A 121 -5.44 -18.11 8.82
CA THR A 121 -5.89 -19.18 9.73
C THR A 121 -4.73 -19.69 10.59
N GLU A 122 -3.55 -19.90 10.00
CA GLU A 122 -2.35 -20.31 10.73
C GLU A 122 -1.90 -19.27 11.76
N VAL A 123 -1.93 -17.98 11.37
CA VAL A 123 -1.62 -16.88 12.29
C VAL A 123 -2.60 -16.83 13.45
N PHE A 124 -3.88 -17.04 13.19
CA PHE A 124 -4.89 -17.08 14.25
C PHE A 124 -4.74 -18.29 15.18
N ALA A 125 -4.32 -19.44 14.65
CA ALA A 125 -4.03 -20.62 15.46
C ALA A 125 -2.73 -20.49 16.28
N SER A 126 -1.96 -19.43 16.05
CA SER A 126 -0.70 -19.16 16.74
C SER A 126 -0.91 -18.15 17.86
N ASP A 127 -0.26 -18.33 19.02
CA ASP A 127 -0.34 -17.40 20.16
C ASP A 127 0.49 -16.12 19.96
N VAL A 128 0.60 -15.61 18.73
CA VAL A 128 1.45 -14.47 18.37
C VAL A 128 0.65 -13.17 18.42
N SER A 129 1.19 -12.18 19.14
CA SER A 129 0.51 -10.92 19.43
C SER A 129 0.56 -9.86 18.32
N SER A 130 1.44 -10.01 17.32
CA SER A 130 1.48 -9.10 16.17
C SER A 130 2.15 -9.76 14.97
N VAL A 131 1.45 -9.81 13.84
CA VAL A 131 1.92 -10.47 12.61
C VAL A 131 1.70 -9.61 11.38
N GLU A 132 2.73 -9.52 10.55
CA GLU A 132 2.65 -8.95 9.21
C GLU A 132 2.71 -10.06 8.16
N ILE A 133 1.73 -10.10 7.28
CA ILE A 133 1.71 -11.02 6.14
C ILE A 133 1.97 -10.21 4.87
N HIS A 134 3.09 -10.46 4.21
CA HIS A 134 3.46 -9.82 2.94
C HIS A 134 3.19 -10.75 1.76
N ILE A 135 2.25 -10.35 0.91
CA ILE A 135 1.96 -10.97 -0.37
C ILE A 135 2.67 -10.19 -1.46
N VAL A 136 3.71 -10.80 -2.01
CA VAL A 136 4.61 -10.15 -2.97
C VAL A 136 4.37 -10.75 -4.35
N VAL A 137 3.73 -9.98 -5.23
CA VAL A 137 3.46 -10.41 -6.60
C VAL A 137 4.43 -9.72 -7.55
N PHE A 138 5.05 -10.48 -8.45
CA PHE A 138 5.98 -9.90 -9.41
C PHE A 138 5.80 -10.35 -10.84
N CYS A 139 6.09 -9.42 -11.74
CA CYS A 139 6.23 -9.67 -13.16
C CYS A 139 7.57 -9.12 -13.63
N GLU A 140 7.83 -9.11 -14.94
CA GLU A 140 9.13 -8.69 -15.46
C GLU A 140 9.50 -7.24 -15.05
N MET A 141 8.62 -6.28 -15.29
CA MET A 141 8.88 -4.85 -15.07
C MET A 141 8.11 -4.24 -13.90
N GLY A 142 7.18 -4.96 -13.26
CA GLY A 142 6.45 -4.44 -12.11
C GLY A 142 5.45 -3.31 -12.41
N LYS A 143 4.87 -3.28 -13.63
CA LYS A 143 4.00 -2.18 -14.07
C LYS A 143 2.60 -2.60 -14.51
N HIS A 144 2.44 -3.82 -14.97
CA HIS A 144 1.22 -4.27 -15.67
C HIS A 144 0.57 -5.40 -14.89
N ARG A 145 1.01 -6.64 -15.14
CA ARG A 145 0.44 -7.85 -14.56
C ARG A 145 0.45 -7.81 -13.03
N SER A 146 1.61 -7.57 -12.40
CA SER A 146 1.69 -7.62 -10.94
C SER A 146 0.91 -6.50 -10.26
N VAL A 147 0.86 -5.32 -10.87
CA VAL A 147 0.05 -4.20 -10.37
C VAL A 147 -1.44 -4.53 -10.49
N ALA A 148 -1.89 -5.01 -11.65
CA ALA A 148 -3.27 -5.42 -11.88
C ALA A 148 -3.71 -6.52 -10.92
N PHE A 149 -2.82 -7.48 -10.67
CA PHE A 149 -3.06 -8.61 -9.79
C PHE A 149 -3.24 -8.16 -8.33
N VAL A 150 -2.32 -7.34 -7.82
CA VAL A 150 -2.40 -6.77 -6.46
C VAL A 150 -3.64 -5.89 -6.27
N GLU A 151 -3.98 -5.10 -7.28
CA GLU A 151 -5.19 -4.28 -7.30
C GLU A 151 -6.48 -5.10 -7.25
N GLU A 152 -6.47 -6.33 -7.76
CA GLU A 152 -7.64 -7.21 -7.70
C GLU A 152 -7.70 -7.99 -6.39
N LEU A 153 -6.55 -8.42 -5.86
CA LEU A 153 -6.44 -8.98 -4.51
C LEU A 153 -6.96 -8.01 -3.45
N SER A 154 -6.64 -6.72 -3.55
CA SER A 154 -7.06 -5.71 -2.56
C SER A 154 -8.58 -5.48 -2.51
N ARG A 155 -9.31 -5.87 -3.56
CA ARG A 155 -10.78 -5.83 -3.59
C ARG A 155 -11.42 -6.99 -2.83
N ARG A 156 -10.65 -8.03 -2.50
CA ARG A 156 -11.15 -9.18 -1.74
C ARG A 156 -11.26 -8.83 -0.25
N ALA A 157 -12.22 -9.45 0.41
CA ALA A 157 -12.39 -9.34 1.84
C ALA A 157 -11.67 -10.51 2.50
N PHE A 158 -10.51 -10.23 3.09
CA PHE A 158 -9.80 -11.17 3.94
C PHE A 158 -10.28 -10.98 5.37
N LEU A 159 -10.66 -12.07 6.03
CA LEU A 159 -11.22 -12.03 7.37
C LEU A 159 -10.22 -12.61 8.37
N VAL A 160 -10.17 -12.02 9.56
CA VAL A 160 -9.39 -12.49 10.70
C VAL A 160 -10.38 -12.76 11.84
N GLU A 161 -10.18 -13.86 12.54
CA GLU A 161 -10.95 -14.18 13.73
C GLU A 161 -10.45 -13.32 14.91
N THR A 162 -11.39 -12.71 15.62
CA THR A 162 -11.14 -11.86 16.80
C THR A 162 -12.12 -12.26 17.90
N GLU A 163 -11.92 -11.79 19.14
CA GLU A 163 -12.86 -12.04 20.24
C GLU A 163 -14.30 -11.61 19.91
N ASP A 164 -14.47 -10.51 19.19
CA ASP A 164 -15.78 -10.00 18.76
C ASP A 164 -16.34 -10.70 17.50
N GLY A 165 -15.70 -11.77 17.04
CA GLY A 165 -16.04 -12.50 15.82
C GLY A 165 -15.10 -12.20 14.64
N ARG A 166 -15.57 -12.44 13.42
CA ARG A 166 -14.76 -12.24 12.20
C ARG A 166 -14.73 -10.78 11.79
N LYS A 167 -13.54 -10.16 11.80
CA LYS A 167 -13.31 -8.80 11.34
C LYS A 167 -12.53 -8.79 10.03
N LYS A 168 -12.65 -7.72 9.26
CA LYS A 168 -11.88 -7.54 8.04
C LYS A 168 -10.41 -7.28 8.40
N CYS A 169 -9.50 -8.01 7.78
CA CYS A 169 -8.07 -7.79 7.88
C CYS A 169 -7.72 -6.42 7.27
N PRO A 170 -6.97 -5.55 7.96
CA PRO A 170 -6.38 -4.36 7.37
C PRO A 170 -5.47 -4.73 6.19
N VAL A 171 -5.70 -4.09 5.03
CA VAL A 171 -4.93 -4.34 3.82
C VAL A 171 -4.17 -3.08 3.42
N VAL A 172 -2.86 -3.20 3.25
CA VAL A 172 -1.97 -2.13 2.77
C VAL A 172 -1.46 -2.49 1.39
N VAL A 173 -1.66 -1.60 0.40
CA VAL A 173 -1.26 -1.85 -0.99
C VAL A 173 -0.04 -1.00 -1.35
N GLN A 174 0.98 -1.63 -1.95
CA GLN A 174 2.20 -0.94 -2.40
C GLN A 174 2.62 -1.38 -3.80
N HIS A 175 3.02 -0.40 -4.63
CA HIS A 175 3.56 -0.66 -5.97
C HIS A 175 4.98 -0.11 -6.12
N ARG A 176 5.99 -0.96 -5.96
CA ARG A 176 7.41 -0.57 -5.92
C ARG A 176 7.89 0.11 -7.21
N ASP A 177 7.49 -0.45 -8.36
CA ASP A 177 8.11 -0.15 -9.66
C ASP A 177 7.15 0.53 -10.67
N VAL A 178 5.91 0.84 -10.26
CA VAL A 178 4.86 1.35 -11.18
C VAL A 178 5.22 2.69 -11.83
N THR A 179 5.95 3.56 -11.11
CA THR A 179 6.39 4.87 -11.59
C THR A 179 7.77 4.84 -12.25
N ARG A 180 8.52 3.74 -12.13
CA ARG A 180 9.91 3.62 -12.63
C ARG A 180 9.94 3.59 -14.15
N GLY A 181 10.07 4.76 -14.78
CA GLY A 181 10.19 4.90 -16.23
C GLY A 181 9.60 6.19 -16.79
N LYS A 182 8.65 6.83 -16.09
CA LYS A 182 8.14 8.15 -16.48
C LYS A 182 9.25 9.23 -16.44
N HIS A 183 10.16 9.12 -15.47
CA HIS A 183 11.30 10.05 -15.33
C HIS A 183 12.37 9.86 -16.42
N ALA A 184 12.60 8.63 -16.88
CA ALA A 184 13.59 8.37 -17.93
C ALA A 184 13.13 8.92 -19.29
N ASP A 185 11.83 8.79 -19.60
CA ASP A 185 11.25 9.30 -20.84
C ASP A 185 11.19 10.83 -20.86
N ARG A 186 10.83 11.47 -19.74
CA ARG A 186 10.87 12.93 -19.59
C ARG A 186 12.28 13.51 -19.80
N ARG A 187 13.32 12.87 -19.25
CA ARG A 187 14.71 13.28 -19.45
C ARG A 187 15.18 13.12 -20.90
N ARG A 188 14.70 12.11 -21.63
CA ARG A 188 15.02 11.95 -23.05
C ARG A 188 14.39 13.03 -23.92
N ARG A 189 13.14 13.40 -23.64
CA ARG A 189 12.46 14.50 -24.35
C ARG A 189 13.12 15.85 -24.08
N GLN A 190 13.41 16.17 -22.83
CA GLN A 190 14.11 17.41 -22.46
C GLN A 190 15.46 17.55 -23.17
N ARG A 191 16.25 16.48 -23.30
CA ARG A 191 17.51 16.52 -24.04
C ARG A 191 17.35 16.70 -25.55
N ALA A 192 16.22 16.27 -26.12
CA ALA A 192 15.93 16.49 -27.53
C ALA A 192 15.52 17.95 -27.79
N ASP A 193 14.74 18.54 -26.88
CA ASP A 193 14.27 19.93 -26.97
C ASP A 193 15.39 20.95 -26.69
N ASP A 194 16.39 20.63 -25.85
CA ASP A 194 17.55 21.50 -25.56
C ASP A 194 18.62 21.50 -26.68
N SER A 195 18.41 20.73 -27.78
CA SER A 195 19.37 20.58 -28.88
C SER A 195 18.97 21.33 -30.16
N GLU A 196 17.88 22.10 -30.14
CA GLU A 196 17.42 23.00 -31.22
C GLU A 196 17.65 24.47 -30.86
#